data_AF-A0A958W0K6-F1
#
_entry.id   AF-A0A958W0K6-F1
#
_cell.length_a   1.000
_cell.length_b   1.000
_cell.length_c   1.000
_cell.angle_alpha   90.00
_cell.angle_beta   90.00
_cell.angle_gamma   90.00
#
_symmetry.space_group_name_H-M   'P 1'
#
loop_
_entity.id
_entity.type
_entity.pdbx_description
1 polymer ?
#
loop_
_entity_poly.entity_id
_entity_poly.type
_entity_poly.pdbx_seq_one_letter_code
_entity_poly.pdbx_strand_id
1 'polypeptide(L)'
;LIRLKNGNKVVENCFWLEGEVSSEDPLTYDYLNPEGLKTFEDFSNSLGGTRKLTDLVDFVGTYQYAIFKSGVIETEEDYDFHVPEGYAGILDAKGLSVTGDIDIRSIHKSILIDYIRKDSLIRKGDILIRQINNFEQQETLFVAIVDDLPSPLIASNSIIVLRPKAGVAPTQLKLLISFLKGRHTLERIKAHGSRFHLSRSILERFSVPEPDLAISEAIESLDAAEKAHIDWIKELSQVRDEIFSIPDSREKRLRLLSETRRVRQKYAAANTVDDFASRVRRYFPHPIAYRWTMIETRERDYEGYKHILECTEVTIAYLASIGILLAKKYGKVITVVRDEATKLGRNNTHGKTFGYWIKVLEDVRSLLRDADQSIPFYEITRFPKTFADDQLGLNAERAISYLTKSRNSDAHFQGPKGFEVQSVYQEAYDKLQLVLQGAEFLTEYPLIYIEKTRLDTLTNLTHYQYRELMGDQHLVPIHNKVSTRTDLEAESLYLQDREGELHCLRPMLLSRAAAKENRRATFYLNQYSPQENTCTLRSLELGDTVFDLDVSQYVQSGLITPEQKT
;
A
#
# COMPACT_ATOMS: atom_id res chain seq x y z
N LEU A 1 5.85 -14.82 39.13
CA LEU A 1 4.99 -15.90 39.68
C LEU A 1 5.88 -16.88 40.42
N ILE A 2 5.63 -17.19 41.70
CA ILE A 2 6.31 -18.26 42.45
C ILE A 2 5.61 -19.58 42.11
N ARG A 3 6.37 -20.65 41.83
CA ARG A 3 5.83 -22.02 41.91
C ARG A 3 6.78 -22.96 42.65
N LEU A 4 6.32 -23.40 43.82
CA LEU A 4 6.95 -24.47 44.61
C LEU A 4 6.67 -25.84 43.95
N LYS A 5 7.70 -26.68 43.97
CA LYS A 5 7.74 -28.00 43.36
C LYS A 5 7.08 -29.03 44.29
N ASN A 6 6.06 -29.74 43.83
CA ASN A 6 5.90 -31.14 44.23
C ASN A 6 5.13 -31.96 43.19
N GLY A 7 5.76 -33.04 42.74
CA GLY A 7 5.10 -34.21 42.15
C GLY A 7 4.33 -34.03 40.85
N ASN A 8 5.03 -34.26 39.74
CA ASN A 8 4.54 -34.78 38.46
C ASN A 8 3.58 -33.91 37.61
N LYS A 9 4.20 -33.33 36.57
CA LYS A 9 3.68 -32.58 35.41
C LYS A 9 3.26 -31.13 35.66
N VAL A 10 4.17 -30.24 35.26
CA VAL A 10 3.88 -28.87 34.82
C VAL A 10 4.86 -28.56 33.67
N VAL A 11 4.34 -28.25 32.49
CA VAL A 11 5.08 -27.47 31.48
C VAL A 11 4.77 -26.01 31.78
N GLU A 12 5.79 -25.26 32.23
CA GLU A 12 5.71 -23.81 32.40
C GLU A 12 7.00 -23.20 31.86
N ASN A 13 6.87 -22.35 30.85
CA ASN A 13 7.93 -21.43 30.47
C ASN A 13 8.13 -20.44 31.64
N CYS A 14 9.07 -20.74 32.52
CA CYS A 14 9.51 -19.82 33.56
C CYS A 14 10.58 -18.89 32.99
N PHE A 15 10.30 -17.61 32.90
CA PHE A 15 11.30 -16.58 32.62
C PHE A 15 11.91 -16.08 33.94
N TRP A 16 13.23 -15.94 33.99
CA TRP A 16 13.95 -15.32 35.09
C TRP A 16 14.11 -13.83 34.79
N LEU A 17 13.75 -12.96 35.73
CA LEU A 17 14.06 -11.53 35.68
C LEU A 17 15.37 -11.32 36.45
N GLU A 18 16.42 -10.86 35.78
CA GLU A 18 17.61 -10.30 36.44
C GLU A 18 17.38 -8.79 36.67
N GLY A 19 17.11 -8.38 37.91
CA GLY A 19 16.97 -6.97 38.31
C GLY A 19 16.18 -6.76 39.60
N GLU A 20 16.38 -5.63 40.27
CA GLU A 20 15.56 -5.21 41.42
C GLU A 20 14.15 -4.81 40.94
N VAL A 21 13.14 -5.53 41.40
CA VAL A 21 11.72 -5.20 41.14
C VAL A 21 11.25 -4.24 42.23
N SER A 22 10.95 -3.00 41.87
CA SER A 22 10.35 -2.01 42.78
C SER A 22 9.00 -2.52 43.29
N SER A 23 8.71 -2.37 44.58
CA SER A 23 7.41 -2.72 45.15
C SER A 23 6.26 -1.82 44.68
N GLU A 24 6.58 -0.69 44.04
CA GLU A 24 5.61 0.27 43.52
C GLU A 24 5.21 0.00 42.06
N ASP A 25 5.98 -0.80 41.32
CA ASP A 25 5.67 -1.22 39.96
C ASP A 25 5.22 -2.69 39.97
N PRO A 26 3.91 -2.99 39.84
CA PRO A 26 3.48 -4.38 39.71
C PRO A 26 4.17 -4.98 38.49
N LEU A 27 4.72 -6.19 38.62
CA LEU A 27 5.21 -6.99 37.49
C LEU A 27 4.09 -7.16 36.47
N THR A 28 3.96 -6.22 35.54
CA THR A 28 3.06 -6.35 34.41
C THR A 28 3.72 -7.31 33.43
N TYR A 29 2.88 -8.10 32.76
CA TYR A 29 3.35 -9.03 31.73
C TYR A 29 4.02 -8.33 30.53
N ASP A 30 4.00 -6.99 30.48
CA ASP A 30 4.77 -6.18 29.53
C ASP A 30 6.27 -6.51 29.57
N TYR A 31 6.79 -6.97 30.72
CA TYR A 31 8.19 -7.43 30.86
C TYR A 31 8.46 -8.87 30.41
N LEU A 32 7.42 -9.68 30.15
CA LEU A 32 7.55 -11.14 29.97
C LEU A 32 7.58 -11.59 28.50
N ASN A 33 7.35 -10.70 27.54
CA ASN A 33 7.51 -11.01 26.11
C ASN A 33 8.07 -9.81 25.31
N PRO A 34 9.38 -9.50 25.45
CA PRO A 34 10.01 -8.40 24.73
C PRO A 34 9.92 -8.54 23.20
N GLU A 35 9.90 -9.77 22.68
CA GLU A 35 9.70 -10.03 21.25
C GLU A 35 8.28 -9.65 20.80
N GLY A 36 7.26 -9.98 21.60
CA GLY A 36 5.88 -9.61 21.32
C GLY A 36 5.63 -8.10 21.41
N LEU A 37 6.27 -7.42 22.37
CA LEU A 37 6.22 -5.96 22.50
C LEU A 37 6.86 -5.28 21.29
N LYS A 38 8.07 -5.73 20.92
CA LYS A 38 8.78 -5.23 19.75
C LYS A 38 8.00 -5.47 18.45
N THR A 39 7.41 -6.66 18.28
CA THR A 39 6.56 -6.97 17.11
C THR A 39 5.36 -6.03 17.04
N PHE A 40 4.77 -5.66 18.18
CA PHE A 40 3.65 -4.71 18.21
C PHE A 40 4.11 -3.27 17.94
N GLU A 41 5.25 -2.85 18.47
CA GLU A 41 5.84 -1.53 18.18
C GLU A 41 6.19 -1.42 16.69
N ASP A 42 6.85 -2.43 16.12
CA ASP A 42 7.18 -2.50 14.70
C ASP A 42 5.90 -2.47 13.84
N PHE A 43 4.88 -3.27 14.20
CA PHE A 43 3.57 -3.26 13.53
C PHE A 43 2.89 -1.89 13.61
N SER A 44 2.85 -1.28 14.79
CA SER A 44 2.14 0.00 14.96
C SER A 44 2.89 1.16 14.31
N ASN A 45 4.22 1.17 14.37
CA ASN A 45 5.06 2.14 13.68
C ASN A 45 4.91 2.02 12.16
N SER A 46 4.68 0.81 11.63
CA SER A 46 4.40 0.60 10.20
C SER A 46 3.03 1.12 9.75
N LEU A 47 2.11 1.39 10.68
CA LEU A 47 0.78 1.92 10.38
C LEU A 47 0.68 3.43 10.61
N GLY A 48 1.72 4.08 11.15
CA GLY A 48 1.77 5.51 11.43
C GLY A 48 2.06 5.82 12.90
N GLY A 49 1.31 5.20 13.82
CA GLY A 49 1.54 5.38 15.26
C GLY A 49 0.60 4.59 16.16
N THR A 50 0.53 4.98 17.43
CA THR A 50 -0.40 4.40 18.40
C THR A 50 -1.15 5.46 19.21
N ARG A 51 -2.37 5.12 19.60
CA ARG A 51 -3.23 5.90 20.49
C ARG A 51 -3.87 4.99 21.54
N LYS A 52 -4.27 5.51 22.71
CA LYS A 52 -5.00 4.67 23.68
C LYS A 52 -6.41 4.39 23.17
N LEU A 53 -6.89 3.17 23.41
CA LEU A 53 -8.25 2.76 23.06
C LEU A 53 -9.28 3.71 23.71
N THR A 54 -9.07 4.09 24.97
CA THR A 54 -9.93 5.01 25.72
C THR A 54 -10.03 6.41 25.13
N ASP A 55 -9.12 6.81 24.25
CA ASP A 55 -9.21 8.10 23.54
C ASP A 55 -10.21 8.03 22.38
N LEU A 56 -10.51 6.82 21.87
CA LEU A 56 -11.40 6.57 20.74
C LEU A 56 -12.80 6.10 21.17
N VAL A 57 -12.90 5.39 22.28
CA VAL A 57 -14.16 4.79 22.73
C VAL A 57 -14.44 5.04 24.21
N ASP A 58 -15.72 5.05 24.57
CA ASP A 58 -16.23 4.99 25.93
C ASP A 58 -16.68 3.57 26.27
N PHE A 59 -16.41 3.11 27.48
CA PHE A 59 -16.90 1.82 27.96
C PHE A 59 -18.30 1.97 28.54
N VAL A 60 -19.30 1.34 27.90
CA VAL A 60 -20.68 1.39 28.36
C VAL A 60 -20.89 0.39 29.49
N GLY A 61 -21.63 0.79 30.53
CA GLY A 61 -21.92 -0.06 31.68
C GLY A 61 -22.82 -1.24 31.31
N THR A 62 -22.44 -2.44 31.75
CA THR A 62 -23.15 -3.70 31.48
C THR A 62 -24.06 -4.10 32.65
N TYR A 63 -25.05 -4.93 32.36
CA TYR A 63 -25.94 -5.46 33.38
C TYR A 63 -25.29 -6.58 34.19
N GLN A 64 -25.34 -6.47 35.51
CA GLN A 64 -24.87 -7.50 36.44
C GLN A 64 -26.05 -8.14 37.16
N TYR A 65 -26.38 -9.37 36.75
CA TYR A 65 -27.46 -10.18 37.33
C TYR A 65 -27.43 -10.27 38.87
N ALA A 66 -26.23 -10.29 39.47
CA ALA A 66 -26.07 -10.39 40.91
C ALA A 66 -26.44 -9.11 41.68
N ILE A 67 -26.40 -7.94 41.02
CA ILE A 67 -26.59 -6.63 41.65
C ILE A 67 -28.02 -6.13 41.46
N PHE A 68 -28.63 -6.43 40.32
CA PHE A 68 -29.96 -5.95 39.96
C PHE A 68 -30.98 -7.09 40.05
N LYS A 69 -31.62 -7.25 41.22
CA LYS A 69 -32.78 -8.15 41.38
C LYS A 69 -34.12 -7.43 41.18
N SER A 70 -34.15 -6.11 41.22
CA SER A 70 -35.35 -5.30 41.01
C SER A 70 -35.56 -5.01 39.53
N GLY A 71 -36.76 -5.24 39.01
CA GLY A 71 -37.16 -4.87 37.64
C GLY A 71 -36.90 -5.94 36.56
N VAL A 72 -36.58 -7.17 36.98
CA VAL A 72 -36.52 -8.33 36.08
C VAL A 72 -37.91 -8.95 35.98
N ILE A 73 -38.45 -9.04 34.75
CA ILE A 73 -39.65 -9.84 34.46
C ILE A 73 -39.20 -11.12 33.78
N GLU A 74 -39.53 -12.25 34.41
CA GLU A 74 -39.39 -13.56 33.79
C GLU A 74 -40.63 -13.89 32.96
N THR A 75 -40.46 -14.08 31.65
CA THR A 75 -41.55 -14.46 30.74
C THR A 75 -41.47 -15.95 30.41
N GLU A 76 -42.56 -16.69 30.60
CA GLU A 76 -42.63 -18.15 30.39
C GLU A 76 -42.76 -18.57 28.91
N GLU A 77 -43.00 -17.62 27.99
CA GLU A 77 -43.38 -17.94 26.61
C GLU A 77 -42.36 -17.48 25.56
N ASP A 78 -42.06 -18.39 24.62
CA ASP A 78 -41.01 -18.32 23.58
C ASP A 78 -41.49 -17.52 22.33
N TYR A 79 -42.13 -16.37 22.52
CA TYR A 79 -42.76 -15.59 21.43
C TYR A 79 -41.78 -14.86 20.51
N ASP A 80 -42.28 -14.54 19.29
CA ASP A 80 -41.71 -13.57 18.36
C ASP A 80 -41.25 -12.31 19.12
N PHE A 81 -39.97 -11.97 18.96
CA PHE A 81 -39.22 -11.04 19.80
C PHE A 81 -39.80 -9.61 19.79
N HIS A 82 -40.83 -9.35 20.60
CA HIS A 82 -41.40 -8.03 20.82
C HIS A 82 -41.12 -7.60 22.26
N VAL A 83 -40.14 -6.71 22.43
CA VAL A 83 -39.82 -6.12 23.74
C VAL A 83 -40.87 -5.06 24.07
N PRO A 84 -41.63 -5.19 25.17
CA PRO A 84 -42.64 -4.20 25.56
C PRO A 84 -42.02 -2.81 25.76
N GLU A 85 -42.80 -1.77 25.49
CA GLU A 85 -42.36 -0.39 25.70
C GLU A 85 -41.97 -0.16 27.17
N GLY A 86 -40.78 0.42 27.40
CA GLY A 86 -40.23 0.57 28.75
C GLY A 86 -39.25 -0.53 29.19
N TYR A 87 -39.09 -1.60 28.39
CA TYR A 87 -38.17 -2.70 28.69
C TYR A 87 -37.05 -2.83 27.65
N ALA A 88 -35.99 -3.55 28.03
CA ALA A 88 -34.91 -3.95 27.15
C ALA A 88 -34.56 -5.44 27.34
N GLY A 89 -34.20 -6.11 26.24
CA GLY A 89 -33.71 -7.49 26.27
C GLY A 89 -32.23 -7.58 26.65
N ILE A 90 -31.78 -8.73 27.15
CA ILE A 90 -30.38 -8.96 27.55
C ILE A 90 -29.62 -9.75 26.49
N LEU A 91 -28.59 -9.13 25.92
CA LEU A 91 -27.66 -9.79 25.01
C LEU A 91 -26.53 -10.47 25.79
N ASP A 92 -26.32 -11.77 25.54
CA ASP A 92 -25.25 -12.55 26.14
C ASP A 92 -24.13 -12.89 25.14
N ALA A 93 -23.04 -13.43 25.67
CA ALA A 93 -21.90 -13.84 24.88
C ALA A 93 -22.20 -14.87 23.78
N LYS A 94 -23.29 -15.65 23.86
CA LYS A 94 -23.67 -16.60 22.81
C LYS A 94 -24.24 -15.90 21.60
N GLY A 95 -24.74 -14.68 21.76
CA GLY A 95 -25.22 -13.85 20.65
C GLY A 95 -24.16 -13.17 19.84
N LEU A 96 -22.88 -13.36 20.15
CA LEU A 96 -21.78 -12.86 19.33
C LEU A 96 -21.14 -14.01 18.57
N SER A 97 -21.16 -13.94 17.24
CA SER A 97 -20.48 -14.90 16.37
C SER A 97 -19.02 -14.52 16.10
N VAL A 98 -18.22 -15.48 15.59
CA VAL A 98 -16.85 -15.22 15.12
C VAL A 98 -16.85 -14.31 13.88
N THR A 99 -17.89 -14.40 13.05
CA THR A 99 -18.05 -13.58 11.84
C THR A 99 -18.34 -12.11 12.18
N GLY A 100 -18.71 -11.81 13.42
CA GLY A 100 -19.06 -10.48 13.89
C GLY A 100 -20.54 -10.14 13.74
N ASP A 101 -21.37 -11.15 13.53
CA ASP A 101 -22.83 -11.03 13.50
C ASP A 101 -23.40 -11.12 14.92
N ILE A 102 -24.52 -10.44 15.13
CA ILE A 102 -25.30 -10.51 16.36
C ILE A 102 -26.47 -11.47 16.14
N ASP A 103 -26.45 -12.65 16.77
CA ASP A 103 -27.58 -13.58 16.71
C ASP A 103 -28.64 -13.20 17.74
N ILE A 104 -29.64 -12.47 17.26
CA ILE A 104 -30.77 -11.97 18.05
C ILE A 104 -31.60 -13.13 18.66
N ARG A 105 -31.54 -14.35 18.08
CA ARG A 105 -32.27 -15.52 18.61
C ARG A 105 -31.68 -16.07 19.91
N SER A 106 -30.44 -15.70 20.22
CA SER A 106 -29.73 -16.13 21.42
C SER A 106 -29.87 -15.16 22.60
N ILE A 107 -30.57 -14.04 22.41
CA ILE A 107 -30.92 -13.10 23.47
C ILE A 107 -31.69 -13.87 24.55
N HIS A 108 -31.42 -13.58 25.83
CA HIS A 108 -32.17 -14.18 26.94
C HIS A 108 -33.64 -13.71 26.86
N LYS A 109 -34.47 -14.51 26.18
CA LYS A 109 -35.87 -14.19 25.87
C LYS A 109 -36.77 -14.12 27.11
N SER A 110 -36.30 -14.70 28.21
CA SER A 110 -37.04 -14.80 29.46
C SER A 110 -36.70 -13.69 30.44
N ILE A 111 -35.90 -12.68 30.11
CA ILE A 111 -35.48 -11.66 31.10
C ILE A 111 -35.56 -10.26 30.47
N LEU A 112 -36.60 -9.53 30.87
CA LEU A 112 -36.80 -8.13 30.52
C LEU A 112 -36.40 -7.24 31.68
N ILE A 113 -35.64 -6.18 31.41
CA ILE A 113 -35.23 -5.19 32.41
C ILE A 113 -35.95 -3.87 32.14
N ASP A 114 -36.57 -3.31 33.18
CA ASP A 114 -36.97 -1.89 33.19
C ASP A 114 -35.71 -1.02 33.01
N TYR A 115 -35.54 -0.38 31.84
CA TYR A 115 -34.30 0.32 31.50
C TYR A 115 -34.21 1.67 32.23
N ILE A 116 -33.96 1.66 33.54
CA ILE A 116 -33.84 2.87 34.35
C ILE A 116 -32.66 3.77 33.88
N ARG A 117 -31.73 3.25 33.07
CA ARG A 117 -30.60 4.00 32.49
C ARG A 117 -30.51 3.85 30.96
N LYS A 118 -31.05 4.84 30.24
CA LYS A 118 -30.92 4.96 28.76
C LYS A 118 -29.48 4.96 28.25
N ASP A 119 -28.51 5.22 29.12
CA ASP A 119 -27.09 5.28 28.77
C ASP A 119 -26.46 3.89 28.58
N SER A 120 -27.04 2.85 29.19
CA SER A 120 -26.62 1.45 29.08
C SER A 120 -27.24 0.69 27.90
N LEU A 121 -28.17 1.31 27.18
CA LEU A 121 -28.74 0.73 25.97
C LEU A 121 -27.65 0.62 24.90
N ILE A 122 -27.58 -0.53 24.26
CA ILE A 122 -26.76 -0.77 23.07
C ILE A 122 -27.34 0.08 21.93
N ARG A 123 -26.46 0.76 21.19
CA ARG A 123 -26.80 1.68 20.10
C ARG A 123 -26.10 1.26 18.81
N LYS A 124 -26.67 1.68 17.68
CA LYS A 124 -26.00 1.59 16.38
C LYS A 124 -24.61 2.21 16.45
N GLY A 125 -23.62 1.47 15.94
CA GLY A 125 -22.20 1.82 15.96
C GLY A 125 -21.43 1.39 17.21
N ASP A 126 -22.10 0.87 18.25
CA ASP A 126 -21.39 0.26 19.38
C ASP A 126 -20.63 -1.00 18.91
N ILE A 127 -19.45 -1.23 19.49
CA ILE A 127 -18.62 -2.41 19.27
C ILE A 127 -18.78 -3.35 20.47
N LEU A 128 -19.18 -4.59 20.21
CA LEU A 128 -19.39 -5.61 21.22
C LEU A 128 -18.25 -6.61 21.20
N ILE A 129 -17.62 -6.84 22.35
CA ILE A 129 -16.53 -7.81 22.50
C ILE A 129 -16.94 -8.85 23.54
N ARG A 130 -16.80 -10.12 23.20
CA ARG A 130 -17.07 -11.20 24.15
C ARG A 130 -15.99 -11.26 25.24
N GLN A 131 -16.42 -11.22 26.50
CA GLN A 131 -15.54 -11.22 27.67
C GLN A 131 -15.06 -12.63 28.04
N ILE A 132 -15.90 -13.65 27.88
CA ILE A 132 -15.58 -15.05 28.26
C ILE A 132 -15.35 -15.88 27.00
N ASN A 133 -14.10 -16.28 26.77
CA ASN A 133 -13.67 -17.06 25.61
C ASN A 133 -12.52 -17.99 25.97
N ASN A 134 -12.47 -19.18 25.39
CA ASN A 134 -11.27 -20.03 25.49
C ASN A 134 -10.20 -19.53 24.50
N PHE A 135 -9.45 -18.51 24.90
CA PHE A 135 -8.50 -17.83 24.00
C PHE A 135 -7.37 -18.75 23.52
N GLU A 136 -7.07 -19.86 24.22
CA GLU A 136 -6.06 -20.83 23.78
C GLU A 136 -6.45 -21.58 22.48
N GLN A 137 -7.75 -21.75 22.23
CA GLN A 137 -8.27 -22.50 21.07
C GLN A 137 -8.81 -21.60 19.96
N GLN A 138 -8.67 -20.28 20.11
CA GLN A 138 -9.19 -19.30 19.16
C GLN A 138 -8.05 -18.63 18.40
N GLU A 139 -8.35 -18.24 17.17
CA GLU A 139 -7.44 -17.46 16.32
C GLU A 139 -7.74 -15.95 16.38
N THR A 140 -8.97 -15.57 16.76
CA THR A 140 -9.46 -14.18 16.77
C THR A 140 -10.35 -13.88 17.97
N LEU A 141 -10.60 -12.59 18.22
CA LEU A 141 -11.64 -12.16 19.16
C LEU A 141 -13.01 -12.17 18.49
N PHE A 142 -14.03 -12.47 19.28
CA PHE A 142 -15.43 -12.30 18.89
C PHE A 142 -15.79 -10.83 19.06
N VAL A 143 -15.81 -10.12 17.93
CA VAL A 143 -16.09 -8.68 17.86
C VAL A 143 -17.23 -8.45 16.86
N ALA A 144 -18.32 -7.87 17.33
CA ALA A 144 -19.45 -7.47 16.49
C ALA A 144 -19.62 -5.95 16.49
N ILE A 145 -20.11 -5.41 15.38
CA ILE A 145 -20.53 -4.01 15.29
C ILE A 145 -22.06 -4.03 15.31
N VAL A 146 -22.64 -3.14 16.08
CA VAL A 146 -24.09 -3.01 16.17
C VAL A 146 -24.59 -2.20 14.98
N ASP A 147 -25.32 -2.85 14.09
CA ASP A 147 -26.09 -2.19 13.04
C ASP A 147 -27.49 -1.81 13.57
N ASP A 148 -28.53 -1.91 12.72
CA ASP A 148 -29.89 -1.65 13.14
C ASP A 148 -30.41 -2.85 13.97
N LEU A 149 -30.72 -2.59 15.23
CA LEU A 149 -31.31 -3.57 16.14
C LEU A 149 -32.85 -3.49 16.04
N PRO A 150 -33.57 -4.63 16.05
CA PRO A 150 -35.02 -4.65 15.96
C PRO A 150 -35.71 -4.18 17.25
N SER A 151 -35.00 -4.17 18.38
CA SER A 151 -35.53 -3.69 19.66
C SER A 151 -34.40 -3.19 20.59
N PRO A 152 -34.74 -2.48 21.69
CA PRO A 152 -33.75 -2.03 22.67
C PRO A 152 -33.09 -3.21 23.41
N LEU A 153 -31.75 -3.21 23.48
CA LEU A 153 -30.95 -4.24 24.14
C LEU A 153 -29.98 -3.65 25.16
N ILE A 154 -29.65 -4.44 26.19
CA ILE A 154 -28.58 -4.19 27.16
C ILE A 154 -27.61 -5.38 27.14
N ALA A 155 -26.31 -5.11 27.23
CA ALA A 155 -25.30 -6.15 27.31
C ALA A 155 -25.21 -6.76 28.71
N SER A 156 -25.14 -8.08 28.79
CA SER A 156 -24.77 -8.78 30.03
C SER A 156 -23.30 -8.56 30.40
N ASN A 157 -22.92 -8.94 31.62
CA ASN A 157 -21.53 -8.97 32.10
C ASN A 157 -20.59 -9.95 31.36
N SER A 158 -21.09 -10.64 30.34
CA SER A 158 -20.30 -11.52 29.46
C SER A 158 -19.86 -10.82 28.17
N ILE A 159 -20.24 -9.56 27.99
CA ILE A 159 -19.90 -8.71 26.84
C ILE A 159 -19.32 -7.39 27.35
N ILE A 160 -18.28 -6.90 26.71
CA ILE A 160 -17.78 -5.53 26.85
C ILE A 160 -18.33 -4.70 25.69
N VAL A 161 -18.90 -3.55 26.00
CA VAL A 161 -19.47 -2.61 25.01
C VAL A 161 -18.57 -1.39 24.91
N LEU A 162 -18.04 -1.14 23.73
CA LEU A 162 -17.25 0.04 23.39
C LEU A 162 -18.09 0.96 22.51
N ARG A 163 -18.31 2.19 22.95
CA ARG A 163 -19.03 3.21 22.20
C ARG A 163 -18.05 4.19 21.57
N PRO A 164 -17.98 4.31 20.23
CA PRO A 164 -17.12 5.30 19.60
C PRO A 164 -17.46 6.73 20.04
N LYS A 165 -16.44 7.52 20.33
CA LYS A 165 -16.59 8.93 20.70
C LYS A 165 -16.97 9.76 19.47
N ALA A 166 -17.67 10.87 19.71
CA ALA A 166 -17.97 11.84 18.67
C ALA A 166 -16.66 12.42 18.10
N GLY A 167 -16.53 12.44 16.77
CA GLY A 167 -15.36 12.98 16.07
C GLY A 167 -14.28 11.95 15.71
N VAL A 168 -14.44 10.67 16.08
CA VAL A 168 -13.56 9.61 15.56
C VAL A 168 -13.82 9.40 14.07
N ALA A 169 -12.77 9.47 13.26
CA ALA A 169 -12.86 9.27 11.82
C ALA A 169 -13.35 7.84 11.48
N PRO A 170 -14.20 7.65 10.45
CA PRO A 170 -14.67 6.32 10.05
C PRO A 170 -13.53 5.33 9.74
N THR A 171 -12.46 5.80 9.10
CA THR A 171 -11.26 5.02 8.78
C THR A 171 -10.55 4.50 10.03
N GLN A 172 -10.36 5.37 11.04
CA GLN A 172 -9.79 5.00 12.33
C GLN A 172 -10.64 3.94 13.05
N LEU A 173 -11.98 4.05 12.97
CA LEU A 173 -12.89 3.09 13.58
C LEU A 173 -12.79 1.71 12.89
N LYS A 174 -12.71 1.68 11.56
CA LYS A 174 -12.52 0.43 10.80
C LYS A 174 -11.18 -0.22 11.11
N LEU A 175 -10.10 0.56 11.12
CA LEU A 175 -8.78 0.03 11.51
C LEU A 175 -8.82 -0.53 12.94
N LEU A 176 -9.47 0.16 13.87
CA LEU A 176 -9.66 -0.34 15.23
C LEU A 176 -10.39 -1.69 15.24
N ILE A 177 -11.48 -1.83 14.49
CA ILE A 177 -12.24 -3.09 14.43
C ILE A 177 -11.38 -4.21 13.84
N SER A 178 -10.69 -3.96 12.72
CA SER A 178 -9.79 -4.91 12.09
C SER A 178 -8.65 -5.31 13.03
N PHE A 179 -8.09 -4.35 13.75
CA PHE A 179 -7.08 -4.58 14.78
C PHE A 179 -7.64 -5.49 15.88
N LEU A 180 -8.82 -5.18 16.44
CA LEU A 180 -9.44 -5.98 17.49
C LEU A 180 -9.73 -7.42 17.04
N LYS A 181 -10.16 -7.62 15.79
CA LYS A 181 -10.37 -8.95 15.20
C LYS A 181 -9.06 -9.67 14.88
N GLY A 182 -7.96 -8.93 14.71
CA GLY A 182 -6.67 -9.44 14.31
C GLY A 182 -6.01 -10.36 15.35
N ARG A 183 -5.23 -11.33 14.86
CA ARG A 183 -4.48 -12.28 15.68
C ARG A 183 -3.53 -11.59 16.66
N HIS A 184 -2.93 -10.46 16.26
CA HIS A 184 -2.02 -9.68 17.11
C HIS A 184 -2.68 -9.20 18.41
N THR A 185 -3.94 -8.77 18.36
CA THR A 185 -4.69 -8.35 19.56
C THR A 185 -4.91 -9.53 20.49
N LEU A 186 -5.26 -10.70 19.95
CA LEU A 186 -5.44 -11.90 20.74
C LEU A 186 -4.15 -12.35 21.43
N GLU A 187 -3.03 -12.37 20.71
CA GLU A 187 -1.71 -12.70 21.29
C GLU A 187 -1.33 -11.71 22.40
N ARG A 188 -1.66 -10.42 22.26
CA ARG A 188 -1.45 -9.42 23.30
C ARG A 188 -2.32 -9.68 24.53
N ILE A 189 -3.60 -10.05 24.36
CA ILE A 189 -4.49 -10.41 25.46
C ILE A 189 -3.96 -11.66 26.20
N LYS A 190 -3.51 -12.68 25.46
CA LYS A 190 -2.87 -13.88 26.03
C LYS A 190 -1.62 -13.52 26.82
N ALA A 191 -0.79 -12.62 26.28
CA ALA A 191 0.39 -12.12 26.96
C ALA A 191 0.04 -11.44 28.29
N HIS A 192 -1.10 -10.76 28.40
CA HIS A 192 -1.58 -10.18 29.67
C HIS A 192 -2.11 -11.23 30.68
N GLY A 193 -1.93 -12.53 30.43
CA GLY A 193 -2.35 -13.62 31.30
C GLY A 193 -3.84 -13.95 31.23
N SER A 194 -4.59 -13.33 30.32
CA SER A 194 -6.01 -13.60 30.11
C SER A 194 -6.18 -14.86 29.25
N ARG A 195 -6.39 -16.00 29.91
CA ARG A 195 -6.66 -17.28 29.23
C ARG A 195 -8.13 -17.50 28.89
N PHE A 196 -9.02 -17.08 29.78
CA PHE A 196 -10.46 -17.36 29.68
C PHE A 196 -11.35 -16.12 29.75
N HIS A 197 -10.81 -14.98 30.18
CA HIS A 197 -11.61 -13.82 30.58
C HIS A 197 -10.91 -12.50 30.28
N LEU A 198 -11.43 -11.76 29.30
CA LEU A 198 -10.96 -10.42 28.94
C LEU A 198 -11.59 -9.39 29.87
N SER A 199 -10.82 -8.80 30.78
CA SER A 199 -11.33 -7.73 31.63
C SER A 199 -11.32 -6.37 30.92
N ARG A 200 -12.25 -5.50 31.32
CA ARG A 200 -12.26 -4.08 30.91
C ARG A 200 -10.93 -3.39 31.22
N SER A 201 -10.32 -3.66 32.37
CA SER A 201 -9.04 -3.06 32.77
C SER A 201 -7.88 -3.38 31.84
N ILE A 202 -7.92 -4.53 31.16
CA ILE A 202 -6.93 -4.89 30.13
C ILE A 202 -7.13 -3.97 28.93
N LEU A 203 -8.35 -3.89 28.39
CA LEU A 203 -8.66 -3.06 27.23
C LEU A 203 -8.44 -1.55 27.48
N GLU A 204 -8.69 -1.05 28.69
CA GLU A 204 -8.43 0.36 29.04
C GLU A 204 -6.95 0.75 28.90
N ARG A 205 -6.04 -0.23 28.98
CA ARG A 205 -4.60 -0.03 28.83
C ARG A 205 -4.10 -0.30 27.41
N PHE A 206 -4.98 -0.72 26.50
CA PHE A 206 -4.57 -1.06 25.14
C PHE A 206 -4.24 0.20 24.35
N SER A 207 -3.03 0.19 23.77
CA SER A 207 -2.69 1.05 22.65
C SER A 207 -3.15 0.39 21.35
N VAL A 208 -3.81 1.15 20.50
CA VAL A 208 -4.30 0.72 19.19
C VAL A 208 -3.60 1.52 18.09
N PRO A 209 -3.45 0.96 16.88
CA PRO A 209 -2.82 1.67 15.77
C PRO A 209 -3.61 2.91 15.36
N GLU A 210 -2.89 3.97 15.02
CA GLU A 210 -3.41 5.17 14.38
C GLU A 210 -2.88 5.19 12.93
N PRO A 211 -3.76 5.16 11.91
CA PRO A 211 -3.33 5.16 10.53
C PRO A 211 -2.73 6.53 10.18
N ASP A 212 -1.59 6.52 9.49
CA ASP A 212 -1.12 7.71 8.79
C ASP A 212 -2.01 8.03 7.57
N LEU A 213 -1.65 9.09 6.83
CA LEU A 213 -2.40 9.52 5.65
C LEU A 213 -2.43 8.43 4.57
N ALA A 214 -1.29 7.78 4.31
CA ALA A 214 -1.17 6.77 3.26
C ALA A 214 -2.00 5.53 3.57
N ILE A 215 -1.97 5.04 4.82
CA ILE A 215 -2.79 3.91 5.26
C ILE A 215 -4.27 4.29 5.27
N SER A 216 -4.61 5.52 5.67
CA SER A 216 -5.99 6.01 5.62
C SER A 216 -6.53 5.99 4.18
N GLU A 217 -5.78 6.54 3.22
CA GLU A 217 -6.15 6.54 1.80
C GLU A 217 -6.24 5.12 1.22
N ALA A 218 -5.35 4.20 1.64
CA ALA A 218 -5.40 2.80 1.24
C ALA A 218 -6.67 2.11 1.76
N ILE A 219 -7.05 2.34 3.03
CA ILE A 219 -8.30 1.80 3.61
C ILE A 219 -9.52 2.37 2.88
N GLU A 220 -9.55 3.67 2.62
CA GLU A 220 -10.65 4.29 1.86
C GLU A 220 -10.76 3.75 0.43
N SER A 221 -9.63 3.48 -0.21
CA SER A 221 -9.58 2.87 -1.53
C SER A 221 -10.11 1.44 -1.53
N LEU A 222 -9.75 0.65 -0.51
CA LEU A 222 -10.30 -0.69 -0.30
C LEU A 222 -11.81 -0.67 -0.07
N ASP A 223 -12.30 0.28 0.74
CA ASP A 223 -13.73 0.46 1.00
C ASP A 223 -14.50 0.84 -0.27
N ALA A 224 -13.95 1.76 -1.06
CA ALA A 224 -14.53 2.16 -2.34
C ALA A 224 -14.59 0.97 -3.31
N ALA A 225 -13.54 0.14 -3.34
CA ALA A 225 -13.50 -1.08 -4.13
C ALA A 225 -14.53 -2.13 -3.66
N GLU A 226 -14.61 -2.40 -2.35
CA GLU A 226 -15.59 -3.33 -1.77
C GLU A 226 -17.01 -2.88 -2.10
N LYS A 227 -17.31 -1.59 -1.89
CA LYS A 227 -18.61 -1.02 -2.23
C LYS A 227 -18.93 -1.17 -3.71
N ALA A 228 -17.97 -0.88 -4.59
CA ALA A 228 -18.13 -1.07 -6.03
C ALA A 228 -18.44 -2.53 -6.39
N HIS A 229 -17.77 -3.50 -5.74
CA HIS A 229 -18.05 -4.92 -5.93
C HIS A 229 -19.45 -5.32 -5.44
N ILE A 230 -19.88 -4.84 -4.26
CA ILE A 230 -21.23 -5.07 -3.76
C ILE A 230 -22.28 -4.49 -4.71
N ASP A 231 -22.06 -3.27 -5.20
CA ASP A 231 -22.94 -2.61 -6.14
C ASP A 231 -22.99 -3.37 -7.48
N TRP A 232 -21.88 -3.94 -7.93
CA TRP A 232 -21.86 -4.83 -9.10
C TRP A 232 -22.64 -6.14 -8.86
N ILE A 233 -22.52 -6.76 -7.68
CA ILE A 233 -23.31 -7.97 -7.34
C ILE A 233 -24.81 -7.64 -7.34
N LYS A 234 -25.20 -6.48 -6.80
CA LYS A 234 -26.58 -6.00 -6.82
C LYS A 234 -27.06 -5.73 -8.25
N GLU A 235 -26.26 -5.05 -9.07
CA GLU A 235 -26.54 -4.80 -10.49
C GLU A 235 -26.80 -6.12 -11.24
N LEU A 236 -25.94 -7.12 -11.04
CA LEU A 236 -26.08 -8.44 -11.64
C LEU A 236 -27.36 -9.16 -11.20
N SER A 237 -27.69 -9.09 -9.91
CA SER A 237 -28.89 -9.71 -9.35
C SER A 237 -30.15 -9.04 -9.89
N GLN A 238 -30.15 -7.71 -9.97
CA GLN A 238 -31.24 -6.94 -10.57
C GLN A 238 -31.45 -7.29 -12.03
N VAL A 239 -30.38 -7.37 -12.84
CA VAL A 239 -30.48 -7.79 -14.25
C VAL A 239 -31.08 -9.19 -14.36
N ARG A 240 -30.66 -10.13 -13.50
CA ARG A 240 -31.20 -11.50 -13.47
C ARG A 240 -32.70 -11.50 -13.20
N ASP A 241 -33.14 -10.72 -12.22
CA ASP A 241 -34.53 -10.71 -11.77
C ASP A 241 -35.44 -9.94 -12.76
N GLU A 242 -34.95 -8.83 -13.33
CA GLU A 242 -35.68 -8.01 -14.32
C GLU A 242 -35.98 -8.75 -15.64
N ILE A 243 -35.13 -9.71 -16.04
CA ILE A 243 -35.36 -10.52 -17.25
C ILE A 243 -36.71 -11.26 -17.19
N PHE A 244 -37.14 -11.67 -16.00
CA PHE A 244 -38.40 -12.35 -15.83
C PHE A 244 -39.60 -11.40 -15.86
N SER A 245 -39.40 -10.12 -15.55
CA SER A 245 -40.46 -9.09 -15.49
C SER A 245 -40.83 -8.46 -16.82
N ILE A 246 -39.98 -8.53 -17.85
CA ILE A 246 -40.30 -7.98 -19.18
C ILE A 246 -41.46 -8.80 -19.80
N PRO A 247 -42.40 -8.25 -20.57
CA PRO A 247 -43.46 -9.05 -21.22
C PRO A 247 -43.00 -9.67 -22.55
N ASP A 248 -42.26 -8.92 -23.36
CA ASP A 248 -41.84 -9.34 -24.70
C ASP A 248 -40.59 -10.23 -24.69
N SER A 249 -40.71 -11.44 -25.23
CA SER A 249 -39.63 -12.43 -25.33
C SER A 249 -38.46 -11.98 -26.20
N ARG A 250 -38.70 -11.13 -27.22
CA ARG A 250 -37.62 -10.63 -28.09
C ARG A 250 -36.82 -9.54 -27.40
N GLU A 251 -37.48 -8.58 -26.77
CA GLU A 251 -36.86 -7.54 -25.95
C GLU A 251 -36.06 -8.14 -24.77
N LYS A 252 -36.61 -9.12 -24.06
CA LYS A 252 -35.88 -9.91 -23.04
C LYS A 252 -34.56 -10.43 -23.54
N ARG A 253 -34.57 -11.08 -24.70
CA ARG A 253 -33.38 -11.72 -25.28
C ARG A 253 -32.33 -10.69 -25.65
N LEU A 254 -32.73 -9.58 -26.27
CA LEU A 254 -31.78 -8.53 -26.66
C LEU A 254 -31.15 -7.86 -25.44
N ARG A 255 -31.95 -7.53 -24.43
CA ARG A 255 -31.47 -6.93 -23.19
C ARG A 255 -30.58 -7.87 -22.38
N LEU A 256 -30.96 -9.13 -22.25
CA LEU A 256 -30.09 -10.14 -21.62
C LEU A 256 -28.75 -10.24 -22.35
N LEU A 257 -28.74 -10.29 -23.69
CA LEU A 257 -27.49 -10.37 -24.45
C LEU A 257 -26.62 -9.12 -24.32
N SER A 258 -27.20 -7.91 -24.28
CA SER A 258 -26.43 -6.68 -24.07
C SER A 258 -25.81 -6.61 -22.67
N GLU A 259 -26.61 -6.89 -21.63
CA GLU A 259 -26.12 -6.87 -20.26
C GLU A 259 -25.08 -7.96 -20.02
N THR A 260 -25.31 -9.17 -20.52
CA THR A 260 -24.33 -10.27 -20.38
C THR A 260 -23.02 -9.95 -21.09
N ARG A 261 -23.04 -9.24 -22.24
CA ARG A 261 -21.81 -8.79 -22.91
C ARG A 261 -21.02 -7.81 -22.06
N ARG A 262 -21.70 -6.80 -21.48
CA ARG A 262 -21.08 -5.80 -20.60
C ARG A 262 -20.45 -6.47 -19.36
N VAL A 263 -21.16 -7.43 -18.76
CA VAL A 263 -20.65 -8.20 -17.62
C VAL A 263 -19.40 -9.01 -17.99
N ARG A 264 -19.42 -9.72 -19.13
CA ARG A 264 -18.24 -10.46 -19.60
C ARG A 264 -17.05 -9.53 -19.89
N GLN A 265 -17.29 -8.34 -20.42
CA GLN A 265 -16.24 -7.34 -20.63
C GLN A 265 -15.66 -6.82 -19.32
N LYS A 266 -16.51 -6.49 -18.33
CA LYS A 266 -16.05 -6.11 -16.97
C LYS A 266 -15.20 -7.22 -16.35
N TYR A 267 -15.67 -8.47 -16.42
CA TYR A 267 -14.94 -9.63 -15.90
C TYR A 267 -13.61 -9.85 -16.61
N ALA A 268 -13.59 -9.77 -17.95
CA ALA A 268 -12.36 -9.88 -18.72
C ALA A 268 -11.37 -8.75 -18.38
N ALA A 269 -11.86 -7.51 -18.22
CA ALA A 269 -11.04 -6.37 -17.82
C ALA A 269 -10.45 -6.56 -16.41
N ALA A 270 -11.24 -7.06 -15.44
CA ALA A 270 -10.77 -7.38 -14.10
C ALA A 270 -9.66 -8.45 -14.14
N ASN A 271 -9.86 -9.56 -14.85
CA ASN A 271 -8.82 -10.59 -14.99
C ASN A 271 -7.55 -10.08 -15.69
N THR A 272 -7.68 -9.08 -16.56
CA THR A 272 -6.54 -8.46 -17.23
C THR A 272 -5.71 -7.61 -16.25
N VAL A 273 -6.30 -7.13 -15.14
CA VAL A 273 -5.56 -6.45 -14.07
C VAL A 273 -4.74 -7.45 -13.25
N ASP A 274 -5.20 -8.69 -13.11
CA ASP A 274 -4.46 -9.73 -12.38
C ASP A 274 -3.24 -10.26 -13.16
N ASP A 275 -3.26 -10.14 -14.50
CA ASP A 275 -2.14 -10.52 -15.36
C ASP A 275 -0.99 -9.50 -15.28
N PHE A 276 0.19 -9.97 -14.86
CA PHE A 276 1.37 -9.13 -14.66
C PHE A 276 1.81 -8.43 -15.94
N ALA A 277 1.83 -9.14 -17.08
CA ALA A 277 2.20 -8.58 -18.37
C ALA A 277 1.29 -7.39 -18.73
N SER A 278 -0.02 -7.59 -18.59
CA SER A 278 -1.01 -6.55 -18.81
C SER A 278 -0.87 -5.36 -17.86
N ARG A 279 -0.49 -5.58 -16.58
CA ARG A 279 -0.19 -4.47 -15.65
C ARG A 279 1.00 -3.66 -16.10
N VAL A 280 2.11 -4.31 -16.49
CA VAL A 280 3.30 -3.60 -16.98
C VAL A 280 2.96 -2.74 -18.18
N ARG A 281 2.20 -3.26 -19.15
CA ARG A 281 1.82 -2.50 -20.35
C ARG A 281 0.92 -1.30 -20.10
N ARG A 282 0.12 -1.30 -19.03
CA ARG A 282 -0.91 -0.29 -18.79
C ARG A 282 -0.51 0.73 -17.73
N TYR A 283 0.15 0.28 -16.69
CA TYR A 283 0.33 1.06 -15.46
C TYR A 283 1.79 1.40 -15.15
N PHE A 284 2.78 0.82 -15.83
CA PHE A 284 4.16 1.29 -15.64
C PHE A 284 4.41 2.57 -16.43
N PRO A 285 5.38 3.41 -15.99
CA PRO A 285 5.82 4.57 -16.76
C PRO A 285 6.18 4.19 -18.19
N HIS A 286 5.81 5.06 -19.15
CA HIS A 286 5.94 4.80 -20.59
C HIS A 286 7.30 4.22 -21.02
N PRO A 287 8.46 4.72 -20.51
CA PRO A 287 9.76 4.15 -20.88
C PRO A 287 9.91 2.65 -20.62
N ILE A 288 9.33 2.17 -19.51
CA ILE A 288 9.43 0.77 -19.10
C ILE A 288 8.37 -0.06 -19.83
N ALA A 289 7.13 0.42 -19.87
CA ALA A 289 6.03 -0.26 -20.55
C ALA A 289 6.31 -0.45 -22.06
N TYR A 290 6.90 0.56 -22.72
CA TYR A 290 7.32 0.46 -24.11
C TYR A 290 8.34 -0.67 -24.33
N ARG A 291 9.38 -0.74 -23.48
CA ARG A 291 10.42 -1.79 -23.56
C ARG A 291 9.85 -3.18 -23.30
N TRP A 292 8.90 -3.30 -22.37
CA TRP A 292 8.17 -4.54 -22.16
C TRP A 292 7.43 -5.00 -23.41
N THR A 293 6.68 -4.10 -24.05
CA THR A 293 5.96 -4.41 -25.30
C THR A 293 6.92 -4.85 -26.43
N MET A 294 8.12 -4.28 -26.49
CA MET A 294 9.14 -4.72 -27.43
C MET A 294 9.61 -6.16 -27.16
N ILE A 295 9.66 -6.61 -25.91
CA ILE A 295 10.00 -8.00 -25.58
C ILE A 295 8.88 -8.94 -25.99
N GLU A 296 7.62 -8.61 -25.68
CA GLU A 296 6.47 -9.48 -25.97
C GLU A 296 6.19 -9.66 -27.46
N THR A 297 6.57 -8.69 -28.28
CA THR A 297 6.36 -8.72 -29.74
C THR A 297 7.50 -9.39 -30.49
N ARG A 298 8.56 -9.82 -29.80
CA ARG A 298 9.76 -10.44 -30.40
C ARG A 298 9.74 -11.95 -30.25
N GLU A 299 10.47 -12.61 -31.13
CA GLU A 299 10.74 -14.03 -31.01
C GLU A 299 11.68 -14.30 -29.82
N ARG A 300 11.67 -15.53 -29.31
CA ARG A 300 12.54 -15.98 -28.22
C ARG A 300 13.95 -16.29 -28.74
N ASP A 301 14.56 -15.29 -29.35
CA ASP A 301 15.87 -15.33 -29.97
C ASP A 301 16.86 -14.40 -29.26
N TYR A 302 18.03 -14.20 -29.85
CA TYR A 302 19.08 -13.38 -29.27
C TYR A 302 18.72 -11.89 -29.24
N GLU A 303 17.92 -11.41 -30.20
CA GLU A 303 17.45 -10.01 -30.20
C GLU A 303 16.37 -9.80 -29.14
N GLY A 304 15.47 -10.76 -28.95
CA GLY A 304 14.55 -10.78 -27.81
C GLY A 304 15.31 -10.75 -26.47
N TYR A 305 16.38 -11.54 -26.35
CA TYR A 305 17.24 -11.55 -25.15
C TYR A 305 17.87 -10.17 -24.88
N LYS A 306 18.38 -9.48 -25.92
CA LYS A 306 18.90 -8.12 -25.76
C LYS A 306 17.85 -7.15 -25.26
N HIS A 307 16.62 -7.21 -25.78
CA HIS A 307 15.54 -6.35 -25.32
C HIS A 307 15.20 -6.56 -23.83
N ILE A 308 15.32 -7.78 -23.30
CA ILE A 308 15.20 -8.06 -21.86
C ILE A 308 16.28 -7.30 -21.07
N LEU A 309 17.54 -7.39 -21.52
CA LEU A 309 18.65 -6.69 -20.87
C LEU A 309 18.49 -5.16 -20.94
N GLU A 310 18.04 -4.63 -22.08
CA GLU A 310 17.76 -3.20 -22.27
C GLU A 310 16.61 -2.72 -21.39
N CYS A 311 15.52 -3.49 -21.27
CA CYS A 311 14.40 -3.16 -20.39
C CYS A 311 14.84 -3.09 -18.93
N THR A 312 15.74 -4.00 -18.51
CA THR A 312 16.34 -3.96 -17.18
C THR A 312 17.18 -2.69 -16.98
N GLU A 313 18.06 -2.37 -17.94
CA GLU A 313 18.90 -1.16 -17.90
C GLU A 313 18.04 0.11 -17.81
N VAL A 314 16.97 0.20 -18.60
CA VAL A 314 16.00 1.31 -18.60
C VAL A 314 15.27 1.42 -17.26
N THR A 315 14.80 0.31 -16.70
CA THR A 315 14.12 0.30 -15.40
C THR A 315 15.05 0.83 -14.30
N ILE A 316 16.29 0.37 -14.27
CA ILE A 316 17.29 0.79 -13.29
C ILE A 316 17.73 2.25 -13.50
N ALA A 317 17.89 2.69 -14.76
CA ALA A 317 18.21 4.09 -15.06
C ALA A 317 17.06 5.04 -14.67
N TYR A 318 15.82 4.63 -14.90
CA TYR A 318 14.63 5.38 -14.51
C TYR A 318 14.58 5.53 -12.98
N LEU A 319 14.64 4.42 -12.24
CA LEU A 319 14.67 4.42 -10.77
C LEU A 319 15.83 5.27 -10.21
N ALA A 320 17.03 5.13 -10.78
CA ALA A 320 18.18 5.91 -10.38
C ALA A 320 17.98 7.41 -10.59
N SER A 321 17.30 7.81 -11.68
CA SER A 321 16.99 9.22 -11.96
C SER A 321 16.06 9.82 -10.89
N ILE A 322 15.09 9.05 -10.42
CA ILE A 322 14.22 9.45 -9.31
C ILE A 322 15.01 9.48 -7.98
N GLY A 323 15.90 8.51 -7.76
CA GLY A 323 16.79 8.52 -6.60
C GLY A 323 17.69 9.75 -6.54
N ILE A 324 18.18 10.23 -7.69
CA ILE A 324 18.94 11.49 -7.80
C ILE A 324 18.07 12.70 -7.45
N LEU A 325 16.83 12.75 -7.98
CA LEU A 325 15.86 13.78 -7.63
C LEU A 325 15.61 13.81 -6.12
N LEU A 326 15.37 12.65 -5.52
CA LEU A 326 15.10 12.51 -4.09
C LEU A 326 16.29 12.97 -3.25
N ALA A 327 17.49 12.46 -3.53
CA ALA A 327 18.70 12.87 -2.82
C ALA A 327 18.92 14.39 -2.89
N LYS A 328 18.71 15.00 -4.07
CA LYS A 328 18.81 16.46 -4.25
C LYS A 328 17.79 17.22 -3.41
N LYS A 329 16.53 16.77 -3.39
CA LYS A 329 15.45 17.39 -2.58
C LYS A 329 15.79 17.38 -1.08
N TYR A 330 16.46 16.34 -0.60
CA TYR A 330 16.92 16.21 0.79
C TYR A 330 18.34 16.73 1.03
N GLY A 331 18.93 17.47 0.09
CA GLY A 331 20.26 18.08 0.23
C GLY A 331 21.40 17.05 0.38
N LYS A 332 21.21 15.82 -0.08
CA LYS A 332 22.23 14.76 -0.07
C LYS A 332 22.99 14.75 -1.39
N VAL A 333 24.30 14.50 -1.31
CA VAL A 333 25.17 14.38 -2.48
C VAL A 333 25.43 12.90 -2.75
N ILE A 334 25.05 12.43 -3.93
CA ILE A 334 25.37 11.08 -4.40
C ILE A 334 26.80 11.09 -4.92
N THR A 335 27.69 10.37 -4.25
CA THR A 335 29.13 10.35 -4.54
C THR A 335 29.39 9.93 -5.97
N VAL A 336 28.73 8.85 -6.41
CA VAL A 336 28.87 8.32 -7.77
C VAL A 336 28.48 9.34 -8.85
N VAL A 337 27.45 10.16 -8.60
CA VAL A 337 27.00 11.19 -9.55
C VAL A 337 28.02 12.31 -9.66
N ARG A 338 28.55 12.79 -8.53
CA ARG A 338 29.58 13.84 -8.48
C ARG A 338 30.88 13.39 -9.17
N ASP A 339 31.30 12.17 -8.90
CA ASP A 339 32.52 11.61 -9.48
C ASP A 339 32.36 11.45 -11.00
N GLU A 340 31.18 11.04 -11.47
CA GLU A 340 30.89 10.94 -12.89
C GLU A 340 30.76 12.30 -13.58
N ALA A 341 30.15 13.30 -12.92
CA ALA A 341 30.09 14.68 -13.41
C ALA A 341 31.50 15.26 -13.64
N THR A 342 32.45 14.91 -12.77
CA THR A 342 33.85 15.29 -12.88
C THR A 342 34.55 14.57 -14.04
N LYS A 343 34.25 13.29 -14.28
CA LYS A 343 34.80 12.54 -15.42
C LYS A 343 34.27 13.04 -16.76
N LEU A 344 32.96 13.30 -16.84
CA LEU A 344 32.34 13.88 -18.04
C LEU A 344 32.96 15.23 -18.39
N GLY A 345 33.33 16.03 -17.38
CA GLY A 345 34.04 17.29 -17.59
C GLY A 345 35.45 17.17 -18.20
N ARG A 346 36.10 16.00 -18.15
CA ARG A 346 37.51 15.77 -18.54
C ARG A 346 37.67 15.01 -19.87
N ASN A 347 36.73 15.17 -20.81
CA ASN A 347 36.68 14.45 -22.10
C ASN A 347 36.51 12.92 -21.97
N ASN A 348 35.79 12.42 -20.95
CA ASN A 348 35.37 11.02 -20.96
C ASN A 348 34.32 10.80 -22.05
N THR A 349 34.68 10.07 -23.10
CA THR A 349 33.79 9.73 -24.22
C THR A 349 32.90 8.53 -23.93
N HIS A 350 33.09 7.83 -22.82
CA HIS A 350 32.21 6.73 -22.43
C HIS A 350 30.95 7.25 -21.75
N GLY A 351 29.78 6.92 -22.32
CA GLY A 351 28.48 7.30 -21.76
C GLY A 351 28.15 6.54 -20.48
N LYS A 352 27.02 6.91 -19.85
CA LYS A 352 26.55 6.26 -18.62
C LYS A 352 26.25 4.78 -18.90
N THR A 353 26.88 3.91 -18.12
CA THR A 353 26.75 2.45 -18.26
C THR A 353 25.70 1.89 -17.32
N PHE A 354 25.26 0.66 -17.55
CA PHE A 354 24.35 -0.03 -16.65
C PHE A 354 24.87 -0.09 -15.20
N GLY A 355 26.17 -0.38 -15.02
CA GLY A 355 26.82 -0.41 -13.70
C GLY A 355 26.84 0.95 -12.99
N TYR A 356 26.80 2.07 -13.71
CA TYR A 356 26.67 3.40 -13.10
C TYR A 356 25.31 3.56 -12.41
N TRP A 357 24.22 3.17 -13.09
CA TRP A 357 22.86 3.31 -12.56
C TRP A 357 22.62 2.47 -11.30
N ILE A 358 23.18 1.26 -11.25
CA ILE A 358 23.12 0.39 -10.06
C ILE A 358 23.81 1.06 -8.88
N LYS A 359 25.03 1.59 -9.08
CA LYS A 359 25.78 2.28 -8.02
C LYS A 359 25.05 3.52 -7.49
N VAL A 360 24.35 4.25 -8.37
CA VAL A 360 23.50 5.38 -7.95
C VAL A 360 22.40 4.91 -6.99
N LEU A 361 21.71 3.82 -7.30
CA LEU A 361 20.67 3.27 -6.41
C LEU A 361 21.24 2.77 -5.08
N GLU A 362 22.41 2.13 -5.10
CA GLU A 362 23.11 1.69 -3.89
C GLU A 362 23.47 2.87 -2.97
N ASP A 363 24.01 3.95 -3.54
CA ASP A 363 24.31 5.19 -2.82
C ASP A 363 23.03 5.80 -2.23
N VAL A 364 21.95 5.90 -3.01
CA VAL A 364 20.66 6.45 -2.57
C VAL A 364 20.11 5.66 -1.37
N ARG A 365 20.09 4.33 -1.46
CA ARG A 365 19.68 3.44 -0.36
C ARG A 365 20.53 3.63 0.89
N SER A 366 21.83 3.82 0.73
CA SER A 366 22.73 4.05 1.87
C SER A 366 22.49 5.41 2.52
N LEU A 367 22.34 6.47 1.72
CA LEU A 367 22.19 7.86 2.17
C LEU A 367 20.82 8.15 2.79
N LEU A 368 19.77 7.47 2.33
CA LEU A 368 18.39 7.66 2.75
C LEU A 368 17.84 6.48 3.57
N ARG A 369 18.73 5.67 4.15
CA ARG A 369 18.36 4.49 4.94
C ARG A 369 17.48 4.83 6.13
N ASP A 370 17.72 5.97 6.75
CA ASP A 370 17.03 6.43 7.96
C ASP A 370 15.99 7.51 7.64
N ALA A 371 15.63 7.65 6.36
CA ALA A 371 14.61 8.61 5.96
C ALA A 371 13.22 8.13 6.40
N ASP A 372 12.36 9.09 6.72
CA ASP A 372 10.98 8.86 7.14
C ASP A 372 10.18 8.15 6.03
N GLN A 373 9.17 7.36 6.40
CA GLN A 373 8.31 6.69 5.42
C GLN A 373 7.42 7.67 4.66
N SER A 374 7.20 8.87 5.21
CA SER A 374 6.40 9.94 4.62
C SER A 374 7.11 10.68 3.48
N ILE A 375 8.36 10.35 3.16
CA ILE A 375 9.04 11.00 2.03
C ILE A 375 8.41 10.55 0.70
N PRO A 376 8.35 11.42 -0.33
CA PRO A 376 7.86 11.01 -1.63
C PRO A 376 8.78 9.95 -2.23
N PHE A 377 8.20 8.96 -2.90
CA PHE A 377 8.94 7.87 -3.55
C PHE A 377 9.81 7.04 -2.58
N TYR A 378 9.33 6.87 -1.33
CA TYR A 378 10.06 6.18 -0.27
C TYR A 378 10.56 4.78 -0.67
N GLU A 379 9.82 4.05 -1.50
CA GLU A 379 10.17 2.70 -1.99
C GLU A 379 11.51 2.67 -2.72
N ILE A 380 11.91 3.77 -3.35
CA ILE A 380 13.19 3.88 -4.07
C ILE A 380 14.38 3.78 -3.10
N THR A 381 14.19 4.23 -1.85
CA THR A 381 15.22 4.12 -0.82
C THR A 381 15.44 2.68 -0.35
N ARG A 382 14.51 1.77 -0.66
CA ARG A 382 14.59 0.36 -0.26
C ARG A 382 14.81 -0.60 -1.43
N PHE A 383 14.40 -0.22 -2.64
CA PHE A 383 14.57 -1.02 -3.85
C PHE A 383 16.02 -1.55 -4.00
N PRO A 384 16.21 -2.84 -4.37
CA PRO A 384 15.20 -3.85 -4.72
C PRO A 384 14.55 -4.55 -3.52
N LYS A 385 14.93 -4.23 -2.27
CA LYS A 385 14.37 -4.83 -1.06
C LYS A 385 13.05 -4.15 -0.71
N THR A 386 11.93 -4.64 -1.23
CA THR A 386 10.59 -4.10 -0.99
C THR A 386 10.09 -4.39 0.44
N PHE A 387 9.17 -3.57 0.95
CA PHE A 387 8.65 -3.63 2.34
C PHE A 387 7.86 -4.90 2.72
N ALA A 388 7.24 -5.57 1.75
CA ALA A 388 6.20 -6.57 2.05
C ALA A 388 6.71 -8.02 2.08
N ASP A 389 7.83 -8.32 1.42
CA ASP A 389 8.35 -9.69 1.29
C ASP A 389 9.88 -9.67 1.13
N ASP A 390 10.58 -9.98 2.23
CA ASP A 390 12.04 -10.14 2.24
C ASP A 390 12.52 -11.14 1.17
N GLN A 391 11.70 -12.13 0.82
CA GLN A 391 12.02 -13.13 -0.20
C GLN A 391 11.91 -12.55 -1.61
N LEU A 392 10.85 -11.80 -1.92
CA LEU A 392 10.71 -11.11 -3.22
C LEU A 392 11.84 -10.11 -3.42
N GLY A 393 12.15 -9.30 -2.40
CA GLY A 393 13.22 -8.32 -2.47
C GLY A 393 14.60 -8.95 -2.70
N LEU A 394 14.89 -10.06 -2.01
CA LEU A 394 16.10 -10.85 -2.21
C LEU A 394 16.16 -11.48 -3.61
N ASN A 395 15.02 -11.96 -4.11
CA ASN A 395 14.90 -12.53 -5.45
C ASN A 395 15.14 -11.46 -6.53
N ALA A 396 14.59 -10.25 -6.36
CA ALA A 396 14.83 -9.11 -7.24
C ALA A 396 16.31 -8.67 -7.22
N GLU A 397 16.96 -8.60 -6.07
CA GLU A 397 18.39 -8.27 -5.96
C GLU A 397 19.28 -9.29 -6.70
N ARG A 398 18.96 -10.58 -6.55
CA ARG A 398 19.63 -11.67 -7.28
C ARG A 398 19.36 -11.59 -8.78
N ALA A 399 18.14 -11.25 -9.18
CA ALA A 399 17.75 -11.06 -10.58
C ALA A 399 18.51 -9.90 -11.23
N ILE A 400 18.58 -8.73 -10.57
CA ILE A 400 19.38 -7.59 -11.04
C ILE A 400 20.84 -8.00 -11.19
N SER A 401 21.41 -8.68 -10.20
CA SER A 401 22.79 -9.16 -10.25
C SER A 401 23.05 -10.09 -11.44
N TYR A 402 22.13 -11.02 -11.72
CA TYR A 402 22.19 -11.89 -12.89
C TYR A 402 22.14 -11.09 -14.20
N LEU A 403 21.12 -10.24 -14.36
CA LEU A 403 20.91 -9.46 -15.59
C LEU A 403 22.05 -8.48 -15.85
N THR A 404 22.66 -7.93 -14.80
CA THR A 404 23.85 -7.08 -14.89
C THR A 404 25.05 -7.83 -15.43
N LYS A 405 25.33 -9.03 -14.88
CA LYS A 405 26.41 -9.89 -15.39
C LYS A 405 26.17 -10.27 -16.84
N SER A 406 24.94 -10.67 -17.16
CA SER A 406 24.49 -10.99 -18.51
C SER A 406 24.70 -9.84 -19.49
N ARG A 407 24.30 -8.62 -19.12
CA ARG A 407 24.51 -7.42 -19.93
C ARG A 407 25.98 -7.10 -20.17
N ASN A 408 26.82 -7.24 -19.15
CA ASN A 408 28.26 -7.02 -19.28
C ASN A 408 28.91 -8.07 -20.19
N SER A 409 28.56 -9.35 -20.04
CA SER A 409 29.03 -10.42 -20.93
C SER A 409 28.62 -10.18 -22.38
N ASP A 410 27.36 -9.78 -22.61
CA ASP A 410 26.85 -9.43 -23.93
C ASP A 410 27.62 -8.26 -24.56
N ALA A 411 27.89 -7.20 -23.79
CA ALA A 411 28.70 -6.06 -24.22
C ALA A 411 30.15 -6.44 -24.60
N HIS A 412 30.66 -7.55 -24.08
CA HIS A 412 31.96 -8.13 -24.44
C HIS A 412 31.90 -9.23 -25.51
N PHE A 413 30.77 -9.35 -26.24
CA PHE A 413 30.53 -10.37 -27.27
C PHE A 413 30.57 -11.82 -26.74
N GLN A 414 30.32 -11.98 -25.45
CA GLN A 414 30.23 -13.26 -24.73
C GLN A 414 28.77 -13.62 -24.40
N GLY A 415 27.81 -13.06 -25.15
CA GLY A 415 26.40 -13.43 -25.06
C GLY A 415 26.12 -14.87 -25.55
N PRO A 416 24.92 -15.41 -25.27
CA PRO A 416 24.55 -16.78 -25.63
C PRO A 416 24.52 -16.99 -27.15
N LYS A 417 24.87 -18.21 -27.62
CA LYS A 417 25.00 -18.54 -29.05
C LYS A 417 24.31 -19.86 -29.42
N GLY A 418 23.57 -19.85 -30.53
CA GLY A 418 22.95 -21.07 -31.07
C GLY A 418 21.81 -21.58 -30.17
N PHE A 419 21.84 -22.86 -29.82
CA PHE A 419 20.69 -23.52 -29.15
C PHE A 419 20.46 -23.10 -27.70
N GLU A 420 21.48 -22.57 -26.99
CA GLU A 420 21.33 -22.10 -25.59
C GLU A 420 20.55 -20.80 -25.46
N VAL A 421 20.35 -20.07 -26.56
CA VAL A 421 19.69 -18.75 -26.56
C VAL A 421 18.28 -18.85 -25.97
N GLN A 422 17.52 -19.91 -26.30
CA GLN A 422 16.15 -20.05 -25.81
C GLN A 422 16.06 -20.26 -24.30
N SER A 423 16.95 -21.07 -23.71
CA SER A 423 16.96 -21.30 -22.26
C SER A 423 17.43 -20.06 -21.50
N VAL A 424 18.46 -19.37 -22.02
CA VAL A 424 18.98 -18.12 -21.43
C VAL A 424 17.96 -16.99 -21.56
N TYR A 425 17.22 -16.93 -22.68
CA TYR A 425 16.10 -16.01 -22.86
C TYR A 425 15.05 -16.22 -21.76
N GLN A 426 14.60 -17.46 -21.55
CA GLN A 426 13.55 -17.72 -20.56
C GLN A 426 14.01 -17.39 -19.14
N GLU A 427 15.24 -17.77 -18.77
CA GLU A 427 15.78 -17.41 -17.46
C GLU A 427 15.87 -15.88 -17.29
N ALA A 428 16.40 -15.16 -18.28
CA ALA A 428 16.49 -13.71 -18.24
C ALA A 428 15.11 -13.05 -18.18
N TYR A 429 14.11 -13.58 -18.89
CA TYR A 429 12.73 -13.11 -18.86
C TYR A 429 12.13 -13.25 -17.46
N ASP A 430 12.27 -14.42 -16.83
CA ASP A 430 11.79 -14.67 -15.48
C ASP A 430 12.50 -13.75 -14.46
N LYS A 431 13.81 -13.50 -14.65
CA LYS A 431 14.54 -12.52 -13.82
C LYS A 431 14.00 -11.10 -14.03
N LEU A 432 13.74 -10.67 -15.25
CA LEU A 432 13.18 -9.34 -15.51
C LEU A 432 11.81 -9.18 -14.85
N GLN A 433 10.96 -10.21 -14.88
CA GLN A 433 9.67 -10.16 -14.17
C GLN A 433 9.85 -9.91 -12.67
N LEU A 434 10.80 -10.58 -12.01
CA LEU A 434 11.11 -10.33 -10.60
C LEU A 434 11.59 -8.88 -10.34
N VAL A 435 12.40 -8.32 -11.25
CA VAL A 435 12.85 -6.91 -11.13
C VAL A 435 11.66 -5.95 -11.25
N LEU A 436 10.78 -6.18 -12.23
CA LEU A 436 9.61 -5.34 -12.46
C LEU A 436 8.56 -5.50 -11.35
N GLN A 437 8.37 -6.69 -10.79
CA GLN A 437 7.55 -6.91 -9.59
C GLN A 437 8.10 -6.12 -8.39
N GLY A 438 9.42 -6.14 -8.17
CA GLY A 438 10.05 -5.30 -7.15
C GLY A 438 9.89 -3.80 -7.38
N ALA A 439 9.60 -3.38 -8.62
CA ALA A 439 9.36 -2.00 -9.03
C ALA A 439 7.86 -1.68 -9.24
N GLU A 440 6.93 -2.54 -8.79
CA GLU A 440 5.49 -2.38 -9.02
C GLU A 440 4.92 -1.10 -8.39
N PHE A 441 5.56 -0.57 -7.35
CA PHE A 441 5.22 0.74 -6.78
C PHE A 441 5.30 1.90 -7.78
N LEU A 442 6.03 1.74 -8.90
CA LEU A 442 6.05 2.75 -9.97
C LEU A 442 4.69 2.96 -10.63
N THR A 443 3.76 2.01 -10.47
CA THR A 443 2.38 2.15 -10.96
C THR A 443 1.59 3.22 -10.21
N GLU A 444 2.05 3.62 -9.02
CA GLU A 444 1.43 4.65 -8.18
C GLU A 444 2.03 6.05 -8.39
N TYR A 445 3.07 6.17 -9.25
CA TYR A 445 3.79 7.41 -9.49
C TYR A 445 3.70 7.85 -10.96
N PRO A 446 2.59 8.47 -11.38
CA PRO A 446 2.38 8.91 -12.75
C PRO A 446 3.53 9.79 -13.27
N LEU A 447 4.06 9.40 -14.44
CA LEU A 447 4.98 10.24 -15.21
C LEU A 447 4.17 11.26 -16.00
N ILE A 448 4.28 12.54 -15.64
CA ILE A 448 3.51 13.62 -16.23
C ILE A 448 4.40 14.48 -17.13
N TYR A 449 3.95 14.72 -18.36
CA TYR A 449 4.53 15.73 -19.24
C TYR A 449 3.63 16.95 -19.28
N ILE A 450 4.12 18.08 -18.76
CA ILE A 450 3.39 19.35 -18.83
C ILE A 450 3.67 19.99 -20.19
N GLU A 451 2.63 20.14 -21.01
CA GLU A 451 2.76 20.76 -22.34
C GLU A 451 2.80 22.27 -22.26
N LYS A 452 1.91 22.86 -21.45
CA LYS A 452 1.72 24.30 -21.35
C LYS A 452 1.36 24.69 -19.94
N THR A 453 1.86 25.84 -19.51
CA THR A 453 1.49 26.48 -18.24
C THR A 453 1.06 27.92 -18.50
N ARG A 454 0.12 28.40 -17.70
CA ARG A 454 -0.36 29.78 -17.70
C ARG A 454 -0.68 30.18 -16.28
N LEU A 455 0.14 31.06 -15.70
CA LEU A 455 -0.13 31.69 -14.42
C LEU A 455 -1.21 32.77 -14.58
N ASP A 456 -2.31 32.62 -13.87
CA ASP A 456 -3.26 33.71 -13.64
C ASP A 456 -2.82 34.49 -12.39
N THR A 457 -2.24 35.66 -12.61
CA THR A 457 -1.69 36.51 -11.55
C THR A 457 -2.76 37.16 -10.68
N LEU A 458 -4.03 37.21 -11.12
CA LEU A 458 -5.12 37.76 -10.32
C LEU A 458 -5.60 36.75 -9.27
N THR A 459 -5.68 35.48 -9.64
CA THR A 459 -6.09 34.39 -8.72
C THR A 459 -4.91 33.70 -8.05
N ASN A 460 -3.69 33.97 -8.51
CA ASN A 460 -2.46 33.27 -8.14
C ASN A 460 -2.55 31.74 -8.37
N LEU A 461 -3.22 31.36 -9.45
CA LEU A 461 -3.41 29.97 -9.85
C LEU A 461 -2.70 29.70 -11.19
N THR A 462 -1.97 28.60 -11.26
CA THR A 462 -1.39 28.12 -12.51
C THR A 462 -2.33 27.12 -13.16
N HIS A 463 -2.81 27.48 -14.34
CA HIS A 463 -3.48 26.55 -15.24
C HIS A 463 -2.44 25.82 -16.06
N TYR A 464 -2.55 24.50 -16.16
CA TYR A 464 -1.62 23.72 -16.96
C TYR A 464 -2.30 22.60 -17.73
N GLN A 465 -1.74 22.32 -18.90
CA GLN A 465 -2.10 21.21 -19.78
C GLN A 465 -1.05 20.13 -19.65
N TYR A 466 -1.48 18.89 -19.45
CA TYR A 466 -0.55 17.79 -19.25
C TYR A 466 -1.01 16.50 -19.91
N ARG A 467 -0.04 15.62 -20.09
CA ARG A 467 -0.19 14.24 -20.54
C ARG A 467 0.34 13.30 -19.47
N GLU A 468 -0.41 12.26 -19.17
CA GLU A 468 0.04 11.18 -18.31
C GLU A 468 0.72 10.11 -19.16
N LEU A 469 2.04 10.03 -19.09
CA LEU A 469 2.89 9.13 -19.85
C LEU A 469 3.00 7.77 -19.15
N MET A 470 1.87 7.10 -19.00
CA MET A 470 1.75 5.76 -18.42
C MET A 470 1.32 4.75 -19.48
N GLY A 471 1.86 3.52 -19.37
CA GLY A 471 1.62 2.44 -20.31
C GLY A 471 2.38 2.53 -21.63
N ASP A 472 2.17 1.57 -22.52
CA ASP A 472 2.94 1.40 -23.77
C ASP A 472 2.49 2.33 -24.92
N GLN A 473 1.44 3.13 -24.72
CA GLN A 473 0.89 4.02 -25.72
C GLN A 473 1.55 5.40 -25.71
N HIS A 474 2.01 5.85 -26.88
CA HIS A 474 2.63 7.16 -27.06
C HIS A 474 1.63 8.31 -27.29
N LEU A 475 0.39 7.99 -27.68
CA LEU A 475 -0.68 8.97 -27.93
C LEU A 475 -1.64 9.00 -26.74
N VAL A 476 -1.27 9.76 -25.72
CA VAL A 476 -2.07 9.89 -24.51
C VAL A 476 -2.94 11.16 -24.56
N PRO A 477 -4.17 11.17 -24.01
CA PRO A 477 -5.03 12.35 -23.98
C PRO A 477 -4.37 13.55 -23.26
N ILE A 478 -4.80 14.76 -23.63
CA ILE A 478 -4.42 15.99 -22.91
C ILE A 478 -5.47 16.27 -21.83
N HIS A 479 -5.00 16.52 -20.62
CA HIS A 479 -5.80 16.93 -19.48
C HIS A 479 -5.53 18.39 -19.11
N ASN A 480 -6.49 19.03 -18.45
CA ASN A 480 -6.34 20.38 -17.91
C ASN A 480 -6.49 20.31 -16.40
N LYS A 481 -5.60 20.99 -15.67
CA LYS A 481 -5.67 21.08 -14.20
C LYS A 481 -5.21 22.46 -13.74
N VAL A 482 -5.52 22.76 -12.48
CA VAL A 482 -5.17 24.01 -11.80
C VAL A 482 -4.35 23.67 -10.56
N SER A 483 -3.31 24.44 -10.29
CA SER A 483 -2.48 24.32 -9.10
C SER A 483 -2.23 25.70 -8.49
N THR A 484 -2.04 25.73 -7.17
CA THR A 484 -1.58 26.92 -6.42
C THR A 484 -0.08 27.17 -6.61
N ARG A 485 0.66 26.22 -7.18
CA ARG A 485 2.08 26.37 -7.50
C ARG A 485 2.30 27.29 -8.68
N THR A 486 3.27 28.19 -8.57
CA THR A 486 3.62 29.16 -9.63
C THR A 486 4.90 28.80 -10.39
N ASP A 487 5.55 27.70 -10.00
CA ASP A 487 6.86 27.24 -10.50
C ASP A 487 6.76 26.07 -11.50
N LEU A 488 5.55 25.77 -12.00
CA LEU A 488 5.36 24.71 -12.99
C LEU A 488 5.93 25.13 -14.35
N GLU A 489 6.88 24.35 -14.85
CA GLU A 489 7.57 24.56 -16.12
C GLU A 489 6.83 23.82 -17.23
N ALA A 490 6.49 24.55 -18.30
CA ALA A 490 6.07 23.93 -19.54
C ALA A 490 7.21 23.13 -20.15
N GLU A 491 6.85 22.15 -20.97
CA GLU A 491 7.77 21.26 -21.69
C GLU A 491 8.71 20.43 -20.81
N SER A 492 8.30 20.17 -19.57
CA SER A 492 9.07 19.42 -18.59
C SER A 492 8.34 18.16 -18.11
N LEU A 493 9.14 17.18 -17.70
CA LEU A 493 8.65 15.94 -17.09
C LEU A 493 8.56 16.13 -15.57
N TYR A 494 7.51 15.58 -14.99
CA TYR A 494 7.23 15.57 -13.57
C TYR A 494 6.88 14.15 -13.15
N LEU A 495 7.22 13.79 -11.92
CA LEU A 495 6.56 12.68 -11.23
C LEU A 495 5.51 13.23 -10.31
N GLN A 496 4.35 12.59 -10.31
CA GLN A 496 3.34 12.83 -9.29
C GLN A 496 3.53 11.84 -8.14
N ASP A 497 3.57 12.31 -6.90
CA ASP A 497 3.54 11.43 -5.72
C ASP A 497 2.11 11.06 -5.30
N ARG A 498 1.96 10.25 -4.24
CA ARG A 498 0.67 9.80 -3.71
C ARG A 498 -0.23 10.95 -3.23
N GLU A 499 0.37 12.01 -2.69
CA GLU A 499 -0.34 13.22 -2.27
C GLU A 499 -0.77 14.10 -3.46
N GLY A 500 -0.35 13.72 -4.67
CA GLY A 500 -0.66 14.43 -5.90
C GLY A 500 0.30 15.57 -6.23
N GLU A 501 1.39 15.73 -5.47
CA GLU A 501 2.40 16.77 -5.66
C GLU A 501 3.33 16.44 -6.83
N LEU A 502 3.73 17.48 -7.57
CA LEU A 502 4.49 17.36 -8.82
C LEU A 502 6.00 17.61 -8.59
N HIS A 503 6.85 16.64 -8.85
CA HIS A 503 8.29 16.77 -8.68
C HIS A 503 8.98 16.83 -10.05
N CYS A 504 9.57 17.99 -10.37
CA CYS A 504 10.22 18.21 -11.67
C CYS A 504 11.43 17.28 -11.84
N LEU A 505 11.45 16.54 -12.94
CA LEU A 505 12.53 15.60 -13.27
C LEU A 505 13.69 16.26 -14.01
N ARG A 506 13.58 17.54 -14.39
CA ARG A 506 14.65 18.25 -15.08
C ARG A 506 15.84 18.50 -14.13
N PRO A 507 17.09 18.31 -14.59
CA PRO A 507 17.51 17.82 -15.90
C PRO A 507 17.83 16.31 -15.95
N MET A 508 17.43 15.53 -14.95
CA MET A 508 17.67 14.08 -14.88
C MET A 508 16.97 13.33 -16.02
N LEU A 509 15.70 13.66 -16.26
CA LEU A 509 14.91 13.16 -17.38
C LEU A 509 14.26 14.30 -18.16
N LEU A 510 14.27 14.19 -19.48
CA LEU A 510 13.77 15.19 -20.42
C LEU A 510 12.84 14.54 -21.45
N SER A 511 11.78 15.25 -21.85
CA SER A 511 10.98 14.85 -23.00
C SER A 511 11.45 15.62 -24.24
N ARG A 512 11.84 14.91 -25.30
CA ARG A 512 12.26 15.49 -26.59
C ARG A 512 11.70 14.68 -27.75
N ALA A 513 11.63 15.28 -28.94
CA ALA A 513 11.34 14.54 -30.16
C ALA A 513 12.56 13.69 -30.57
N ALA A 514 12.34 12.40 -30.82
CA ALA A 514 13.35 11.50 -31.34
C ALA A 514 13.70 11.86 -32.78
N ALA A 515 15.00 11.84 -33.12
CA ALA A 515 15.52 12.34 -34.39
C ALA A 515 14.98 11.56 -35.61
N LYS A 516 14.70 10.26 -35.44
CA LYS A 516 14.30 9.37 -36.55
C LYS A 516 12.78 9.28 -36.75
N GLU A 517 12.00 9.40 -35.68
CA GLU A 517 10.57 9.08 -35.70
C GLU A 517 9.66 10.29 -35.47
N ASN A 518 10.21 11.46 -35.11
CA ASN A 518 9.46 12.63 -34.67
C ASN A 518 8.41 12.32 -33.57
N ARG A 519 8.67 11.26 -32.81
CA ARG A 519 7.89 10.85 -31.63
C ARG A 519 8.55 11.40 -30.40
N ARG A 520 7.77 11.84 -29.41
CA ARG A 520 8.34 12.24 -28.13
C ARG A 520 8.83 11.00 -27.38
N ALA A 521 10.03 11.10 -26.84
CA ALA A 521 10.67 10.07 -26.02
C ALA A 521 11.30 10.71 -24.78
N THR A 522 11.66 9.87 -23.82
CA THR A 522 12.27 10.25 -22.55
C THR A 522 13.77 10.06 -22.62
N PHE A 523 14.53 11.10 -22.27
CA PHE A 523 15.97 11.16 -22.43
C PHE A 523 16.67 11.46 -21.11
N TYR A 524 17.86 10.87 -20.92
CA TYR A 524 18.78 11.24 -19.84
C TYR A 524 20.11 11.75 -20.42
N LEU A 525 20.85 12.54 -19.64
CA LEU A 525 22.20 12.98 -19.99
C LEU A 525 23.16 11.78 -20.07
N ASN A 526 23.66 11.46 -21.26
CA ASN A 526 24.55 10.31 -21.47
C ASN A 526 26.03 10.72 -21.50
N GLN A 527 26.39 11.74 -22.30
CA GLN A 527 27.75 12.21 -22.49
C GLN A 527 27.80 13.74 -22.56
N TYR A 528 28.98 14.29 -22.34
CA TYR A 528 29.28 15.71 -22.52
C TYR A 528 30.58 15.85 -23.31
N SER A 529 30.59 16.73 -24.30
CA SER A 529 31.77 17.11 -25.08
C SER A 529 32.20 18.52 -24.66
N PRO A 530 33.24 18.66 -23.81
CA PRO A 530 33.80 19.97 -23.44
C PRO A 530 34.28 20.79 -24.64
N GLN A 531 34.76 20.14 -25.69
CA GLN A 531 35.30 20.81 -26.89
C GLN A 531 34.21 21.48 -27.71
N GLU A 532 33.09 20.79 -27.89
CA GLU A 532 31.95 21.30 -28.67
C GLU A 532 30.95 22.06 -27.78
N ASN A 533 31.10 21.97 -26.47
CA ASN A 533 30.13 22.44 -25.47
C ASN A 533 28.73 21.89 -25.76
N THR A 534 28.65 20.59 -26.02
CA THR A 534 27.42 19.87 -26.37
C THR A 534 27.21 18.67 -25.45
N CYS A 535 25.96 18.44 -25.06
CA CYS A 535 25.55 17.24 -24.35
C CYS A 535 24.94 16.25 -25.34
N THR A 536 25.20 14.95 -25.14
CA THR A 536 24.48 13.88 -25.85
C THR A 536 23.51 13.26 -24.87
N LEU A 537 22.24 13.26 -25.24
CA LEU A 537 21.18 12.59 -24.50
C LEU A 537 20.88 11.24 -25.12
N ARG A 538 20.46 10.27 -24.31
CA ARG A 538 20.07 8.92 -24.78
C ARG A 538 18.63 8.62 -24.40
N SER A 539 17.84 8.13 -25.35
CA SER A 539 16.44 7.74 -25.12
C SER A 539 16.37 6.47 -24.30
N LEU A 540 15.44 6.42 -23.36
CA LEU A 540 15.08 5.22 -22.62
C LEU A 540 14.30 4.23 -23.52
N GLU A 541 13.31 4.72 -24.28
CA GLU A 541 12.43 3.93 -25.14
C GLU A 541 13.16 3.36 -26.37
N LEU A 542 13.86 4.22 -27.10
CA LEU A 542 14.39 3.91 -28.44
C LEU A 542 15.89 3.59 -28.41
N GLY A 543 16.60 4.05 -27.38
CA GLY A 543 18.06 3.91 -27.27
C GLY A 543 18.85 4.80 -28.23
N ASP A 544 18.17 5.62 -29.05
CA ASP A 544 18.80 6.62 -29.91
C ASP A 544 19.36 7.79 -29.10
N THR A 545 20.13 8.64 -29.78
CA THR A 545 20.77 9.79 -29.15
C THR A 545 20.43 11.09 -29.86
N VAL A 546 20.34 12.16 -29.08
CA VAL A 546 20.11 13.53 -29.57
C VAL A 546 21.10 14.47 -28.90
N PHE A 547 21.46 15.56 -29.57
CA PHE A 547 22.31 16.59 -29.00
C PHE A 547 21.47 17.63 -28.26
N ASP A 548 21.96 18.07 -27.10
CA ASP A 548 21.43 19.21 -26.36
C ASP A 548 22.52 20.28 -26.21
N LEU A 549 22.20 21.49 -26.65
CA LEU A 549 23.09 22.65 -26.62
C LEU A 549 22.96 23.44 -25.31
N ASP A 550 21.88 23.24 -24.55
CA ASP A 550 21.71 23.88 -23.25
C ASP A 550 22.45 23.10 -22.16
N VAL A 551 23.78 23.28 -22.13
CA VAL A 551 24.67 22.68 -21.13
C VAL A 551 24.41 23.25 -19.72
N SER A 552 23.86 24.46 -19.63
CA SER A 552 23.79 25.23 -18.39
C SER A 552 22.96 24.55 -17.31
N GLN A 553 21.84 23.92 -17.68
CA GLN A 553 20.98 23.18 -16.76
C GLN A 553 21.70 22.00 -16.09
N TYR A 554 22.60 21.32 -16.82
CA TYR A 554 23.33 20.16 -16.29
C TYR A 554 24.45 20.59 -15.34
N VAL A 555 25.07 21.74 -15.61
CA VAL A 555 26.07 22.35 -14.71
C VAL A 555 25.40 22.81 -13.42
N GLN A 556 24.28 23.54 -13.51
CA GLN A 556 23.53 24.03 -12.34
C GLN A 556 22.98 22.90 -11.47
N SER A 557 22.69 21.75 -12.07
CA SER A 557 22.23 20.56 -11.35
C SER A 557 23.36 19.67 -10.83
N GLY A 558 24.62 20.00 -11.12
CA GLY A 558 25.79 19.23 -10.70
C GLY A 558 25.98 17.90 -11.44
N LEU A 559 25.30 17.71 -12.57
CA LEU A 559 25.46 16.53 -13.44
C LEU A 559 26.67 16.63 -14.36
N ILE A 560 27.22 17.84 -14.55
CA ILE A 560 28.45 18.13 -15.28
C ILE A 560 29.27 19.12 -14.46
N THR A 561 30.58 18.86 -14.31
CA THR A 561 31.51 19.85 -13.78
C THR A 561 32.24 20.49 -14.97
N PRO A 562 32.07 21.80 -15.23
CA PRO A 562 32.80 22.46 -16.30
C PRO A 562 34.31 22.41 -16.00
N GLU A 563 35.11 22.15 -17.03
CA GLU A 563 36.56 22.12 -16.93
C GLU A 563 37.07 23.49 -16.44
N GLN A 564 37.71 23.53 -15.27
CA GLN A 564 38.49 24.70 -14.89
C GLN A 564 39.70 24.76 -15.83
N LYS A 565 39.67 25.65 -16.82
CA LYS A 565 40.88 26.01 -17.57
C LYS A 565 41.88 26.63 -16.58
N THR A 566 42.80 25.84 -16.06
CA THR A 566 44.05 26.31 -15.44
C THR A 566 45.05 26.72 -16.50
#